data_AF-A0A3C1YBB2-F1
#
_entry.id   AF-A0A3C1YBB2-F1
#
_cell.length_a   1.000
_cell.length_b   1.000
_cell.length_c   1.000
_cell.angle_alpha   90.00
_cell.angle_beta   90.00
_cell.angle_gamma   90.00
#
_symmetry.space_group_name_H-M   'P 1'
#
loop_
_entity.id
_entity.type
_entity.pdbx_description
1 polymer ?
#
loop_
_entity_poly.entity_id
_entity_poly.type
_entity_poly.pdbx_seq_one_letter_code
_entity_poly.pdbx_strand_id
1 'polypeptide(L)' 'EDQIFYCNQRGIGTEEAIALIVNGYCKDVLNQLPMEFAVEAQKLLAISLEGSVG' A
#
# COMPACT_ATOMS: atom_id res chain seq x y z
N GLU A 1 -9.19 7.93 8.82
CA GLU A 1 -9.70 8.94 7.87
C GLU A 1 -8.73 10.11 7.72
N ASP A 2 -8.18 10.66 8.81
CA ASP A 2 -7.27 11.82 8.78
C ASP A 2 -6.01 11.66 7.90
N GLN A 3 -5.40 10.47 7.88
CA GLN A 3 -4.21 10.22 7.05
C GLN A 3 -4.51 10.28 5.55
N ILE A 4 -5.64 9.69 5.12
CA ILE A 4 -6.09 9.74 3.73
C ILE A 4 -6.47 11.17 3.38
N PHE A 5 -7.19 11.87 4.25
CA PHE A 5 -7.54 13.28 4.05
C PHE A 5 -6.29 14.17 3.91
N TYR A 6 -5.26 13.95 4.74
CA TYR A 6 -3.99 14.67 4.69
C TYR A 6 -3.20 14.40 3.39
N CYS A 7 -3.23 13.17 2.89
CA CYS A 7 -2.65 12.80 1.60
C CYS A 7 -3.43 13.44 0.43
N ASN A 8 -4.75 13.39 0.48
CA ASN A 8 -5.63 14.01 -0.52
C ASN A 8 -5.45 15.53 -0.58
N GLN A 9 -5.29 16.20 0.56
CA GLN A 9 -4.96 17.64 0.60
C GLN A 9 -3.61 17.98 -0.04
N ARG A 10 -2.70 17.01 -0.17
CA ARG A 10 -1.42 17.15 -0.88
C ARG A 10 -1.49 16.77 -2.35
N GLY A 11 -2.68 16.47 -2.86
CA GLY A 11 -2.89 16.03 -4.24
C GLY A 11 -2.53 14.56 -4.49
N ILE A 12 -2.31 13.76 -3.44
CA ILE A 12 -2.16 12.31 -3.54
C ILE A 12 -3.56 11.71 -3.67
N GLY A 13 -3.82 10.87 -4.67
CA GLY A 13 -5.13 10.25 -4.83
C GLY A 13 -5.47 9.33 -3.66
N THR A 14 -6.76 9.10 -3.39
CA THR A 14 -7.21 8.22 -2.29
C THR A 14 -6.59 6.82 -2.39
N GLU A 15 -6.57 6.23 -3.58
CA GLU A 15 -5.97 4.90 -3.81
C GLU A 15 -4.46 4.90 -3.56
N GLU A 16 -3.75 5.93 -4.03
CA GLU A 16 -2.31 6.07 -3.84
C GLU A 16 -1.97 6.31 -2.36
N ALA A 17 -2.79 7.08 -1.65
CA ALA A 17 -2.68 7.30 -0.21
C ALA A 17 -2.85 5.99 0.57
N ILE A 18 -3.86 5.18 0.21
CA ILE A 18 -4.10 3.86 0.80
C ILE A 18 -2.92 2.94 0.50
N ALA A 19 -2.45 2.88 -0.74
CA ALA A 19 -1.31 2.07 -1.12
C ALA A 19 -0.04 2.46 -0.34
N LEU A 20 0.19 3.76 -0.13
CA LEU A 20 1.32 4.27 0.66
C LEU A 20 1.25 3.80 2.12
N ILE A 21 0.08 3.92 2.75
CA ILE A 21 -0.15 3.53 4.14
C ILE A 21 0.01 2.01 4.32
N VAL A 22 -0.59 1.23 3.43
CA VAL A 22 -0.56 -0.24 3.51
C VAL A 22 0.85 -0.77 3.22
N ASN A 23 1.55 -0.21 2.23
CA ASN A 23 2.95 -0.57 1.99
C ASN A 23 3.85 -0.23 3.18
N GLY A 24 3.61 0.90 3.85
CA GLY A 24 4.30 1.26 5.08
C GLY A 24 4.07 0.26 6.21
N TYR A 25 2.83 -0.20 6.38
CA TYR A 25 2.45 -1.20 7.38
C TYR A 25 3.06 -2.57 7.10
N CYS A 26 3.04 -3.02 5.85
CA CYS A 26 3.58 -4.33 5.46
C CYS A 26 5.11 -4.36 5.34
N LYS A 27 5.80 -3.22 5.45
CA LYS A 27 7.25 -3.10 5.20
C LYS A 27 8.08 -4.08 6.03
N ASP A 28 7.82 -4.20 7.33
CA ASP A 28 8.61 -5.07 8.20
C ASP A 28 8.34 -6.55 7.94
N VAL A 29 7.12 -6.90 7.53
CA VAL A 29 6.74 -8.26 7.13
C VAL A 29 7.40 -8.62 5.78
N LEU A 30 7.40 -7.68 4.83
CA LEU A 30 8.05 -7.86 3.53
C LEU A 30 9.57 -7.95 3.65
N ASN A 31 10.18 -7.28 4.62
CA ASN A 31 11.61 -7.38 4.90
C ASN A 31 12.02 -8.71 5.53
N GLN A 32 11.09 -9.45 6.12
CA GLN A 32 11.32 -10.79 6.68
C GLN A 32 11.14 -11.87 5.61
N LEU A 33 10.54 -11.55 4.47
CA LEU A 33 10.39 -12.45 3.34
C LEU A 33 11.70 -12.53 2.52
N PRO A 34 12.05 -13.72 2.00
CA PRO A 34 13.16 -13.83 1.07
C PRO A 34 12.92 -12.92 -0.14
N MET A 35 13.99 -12.31 -0.67
CA MET A 35 13.92 -11.29 -1.73
C MET A 35 13.12 -11.76 -2.96
N GLU A 36 13.19 -13.06 -3.25
CA GLU A 36 12.50 -13.74 -4.35
C GLU A 36 10.97 -13.67 -4.24
N PHE A 37 10.44 -13.63 -3.01
CA PHE A 37 9.00 -13.57 -2.72
C PHE A 37 8.51 -12.17 -2.38
N ALA A 38 9.38 -11.30 -1.86
CA ALA A 38 9.02 -9.95 -1.46
C ALA A 38 8.49 -9.11 -2.64
N VAL A 39 9.10 -9.26 -3.82
CA VAL A 39 8.69 -8.54 -5.04
C VAL A 39 7.32 -8.99 -5.54
N GLU A 40 7.03 -10.29 -5.46
CA GLU A 40 5.74 -10.83 -5.89
C GLU A 40 4.62 -10.49 -4.88
N ALA A 41 4.94 -10.57 -3.58
CA ALA A 41 4.01 -10.19 -2.52
C ALA A 41 3.58 -8.72 -2.63
N GLN A 42 4.50 -7.80 -2.94
CA GLN A 42 4.16 -6.38 -3.17
C GLN A 42 3.19 -6.19 -4.35
N LYS A 43 3.39 -6.90 -5.47
CA LYS A 43 2.51 -6.81 -6.64
C LYS A 43 1.11 -7.33 -6.34
N LEU A 44 1.01 -8.47 -5.67
CA LEU A 44 -0.28 -9.05 -5.28
C LEU A 44 -1.05 -8.13 -4.32
N LEU A 45 -0.33 -7.47 -3.41
CA LEU A 45 -0.91 -6.50 -2.48
C LEU A 45 -1.49 -5.28 -3.23
N ALA A 46 -0.75 -4.74 -4.21
CA ALA A 46 -1.21 -3.63 -5.03
C ALA A 46 -2.48 -3.97 -5.84
N ILE A 47 -2.50 -5.14 -6.50
CA ILE A 47 -3.66 -5.62 -7.27
C ILE A 47 -4.89 -5.84 -6.37
N SER A 48 -4.67 -6.38 -5.17
CA SER A 48 -5.76 -6.62 -4.21
C SER A 48 -6.37 -5.32 -3.69
N LEU A 49 -5.56 -4.26 -3.56
CA LEU A 49 -6.01 -2.94 -3.12
C LEU A 49 -6.84 -2.23 -4.20
N GLU A 50 -6.44 -2.32 -5.48
CA GLU A 50 -7.20 -1.76 -6.61
C GLU A 50 -8.62 -2.36 -6.71
N GLY A 51 -8.80 -3.62 -6.29
CA GLY A 51 -10.09 -4.31 -6.32
C GLY A 51 -10.93 -4.28 -5.03
N SER A 52 -10.39 -3.77 -3.91
CA SER A 52 -11.08 -3.75 -2.59
C SER A 52 -11.54 -2.37 -2.13
N VAL A 53 -11.17 -1.30 -2.83
CA VAL A 53 -11.68 0.05 -2.55
C VAL A 53 -12.98 0.23 -3.34
N GLY A 54 -14.10 -0.12 -2.69
CA GLY A 54 -15.47 0.15 -3.14
C GLY A 54 -16.12 1.30 -2.38
#